data_AF-Q314F4-F1
#
_entry.id   AF-Q314F4-F1
#
_cell.length_a   1.000
_cell.length_b   1.000
_cell.length_c   1.000
_cell.angle_alpha   90.00
_cell.angle_beta   90.00
_cell.angle_gamma   90.00
#
_symmetry.space_group_name_H-M   'P 1'
#
loop_
_entity.id
_entity.type
_entity.pdbx_description
1 polymer ?
#
loop_
_entity_poly.entity_id
_entity_poly.type
_entity_poly.pdbx_seq_one_letter_code
_entity_poly.pdbx_strand_id
1 'polypeptide(L)'
;MSETRLWQFLEEHPKQNAPWCEWQDEFGGWDSFNGFERKFLQLTDQRASAVNCRTECGQGCPRKVVEHAADDIAAVCPEQEEKPYRLNKRDVLVYTLNRSAFHKSICTGLGITRNENTLDGIPGVFRLGDYTPTAGFNFPVYLTFKNDPDELLESVRNVSLLGQAPYALIISTRKQLTPRTEDLLGRSGSICIVLSEEFSIQANGSLKALRSATDVFATFQADVPEPDSGGMVHFDTPAGINWSGITIKFIDGHTVSIRTTKSHGQYNYTQMGMANTRNGNPTIPWELFRAFADSRGQIDWQSQHASFKVKDQKPRLSKKLREFFRLEDDPIEYLKEEGCYRCLFTIKPEGDDDSTYINEDALYE
;
A
#
# COMPACT_ATOMS: atom_id res chain seq x y z
N MET A 1 19.75 20.17 17.49
CA MET A 1 18.61 19.25 17.62
C MET A 1 18.12 18.99 16.20
N SER A 2 18.15 17.74 15.74
CA SER A 2 17.99 17.42 14.32
C SER A 2 16.69 16.69 14.04
N GLU A 3 16.20 16.83 12.82
CA GLU A 3 15.12 16.05 12.23
C GLU A 3 15.27 14.54 12.45
N THR A 4 16.50 14.01 12.44
CA THR A 4 16.80 12.60 12.76
C THR A 4 16.26 12.17 14.12
N ARG A 5 16.29 13.04 15.13
CA ARG A 5 15.78 12.71 16.48
C ARG A 5 14.26 12.50 16.47
N LEU A 6 13.52 13.25 15.66
CA LEU A 6 12.07 13.08 15.54
C LEU A 6 11.72 11.68 15.01
N TRP A 7 12.39 11.25 13.94
CA TRP A 7 12.17 9.93 13.34
C TRP A 7 12.42 8.81 14.34
N GLN A 8 13.48 8.93 15.14
CA GLN A 8 13.79 7.99 16.22
C GLN A 8 12.75 8.04 17.34
N PHE A 9 12.31 9.24 17.73
CA PHE A 9 11.30 9.41 18.78
C PHE A 9 9.96 8.76 18.42
N LEU A 10 9.52 8.89 17.16
CA LEU A 10 8.30 8.24 16.67
C LEU A 10 8.41 6.71 16.66
N GLU A 11 9.61 6.17 16.44
CA GLU A 11 9.91 4.74 16.50
C GLU A 11 9.88 4.24 17.96
N GLU A 12 10.52 4.97 18.87
CA GLU A 12 10.63 4.63 20.29
C GLU A 12 9.30 4.64 21.06
N HIS A 13 8.28 5.33 20.54
CA HIS A 13 6.94 5.40 21.12
C HIS A 13 5.96 4.61 20.26
N PRO A 14 5.55 3.38 20.63
CA PRO A 14 4.69 2.52 19.80
C PRO A 14 3.34 3.13 19.42
N LYS A 15 2.79 4.01 20.28
CA LYS A 15 1.56 4.77 20.02
C LYS A 15 1.81 6.16 19.42
N GLN A 16 3.07 6.52 19.20
CA GLN A 16 3.54 7.84 18.77
C GLN A 16 2.93 8.95 19.63
N ASN A 17 2.86 8.71 20.94
CA ASN A 17 2.28 9.62 21.91
C ASN A 17 3.26 9.90 23.06
N ALA A 18 3.16 11.10 23.60
CA ALA A 18 3.93 11.52 24.77
C ALA A 18 3.25 12.72 25.45
N PRO A 19 3.50 12.96 26.74
CA PRO A 19 3.13 14.19 27.43
C PRO A 19 3.73 15.42 26.72
N TRP A 20 3.02 16.54 26.74
CA TRP A 20 3.47 17.77 26.09
C TRP A 20 4.86 18.23 26.55
N CYS A 21 5.19 18.07 27.83
CA CYS A 21 6.52 18.42 28.32
C CYS A 21 7.63 17.63 27.66
N GLU A 22 7.41 16.35 27.33
CA GLU A 22 8.43 15.51 26.70
C GLU A 22 8.62 15.90 25.23
N TRP A 23 7.54 16.21 24.52
CA TRP A 23 7.63 16.82 23.19
C TRP A 23 8.41 18.14 23.21
N GLN A 24 8.18 18.99 24.22
CA GLN A 24 8.89 20.25 24.38
C GLN A 24 10.36 20.07 24.79
N ASP A 25 10.66 19.11 25.64
CA ASP A 25 12.03 18.81 26.06
C ASP A 25 12.87 18.31 24.87
N GLU A 26 12.27 17.45 24.03
CA GLU A 26 12.94 16.84 22.88
C GLU A 26 12.99 17.75 21.64
N PHE A 27 12.03 18.67 21.46
CA PHE A 27 11.88 19.42 20.20
C PHE A 27 11.59 20.91 20.36
N GLY A 28 11.43 21.44 21.58
CA GLY A 28 11.07 22.85 21.80
C GLY A 28 12.10 23.85 21.27
N GLY A 29 13.37 23.43 21.16
CA GLY A 29 14.45 24.23 20.54
C GLY A 29 14.61 24.05 19.03
N TRP A 30 13.74 23.28 18.38
CA TRP A 30 13.80 23.03 16.94
C TRP A 30 12.82 23.93 16.19
N ASP A 31 13.32 24.79 15.30
CA ASP A 31 12.55 25.82 14.60
C ASP A 31 11.28 25.29 13.90
N SER A 32 11.34 24.09 13.32
CA SER A 32 10.22 23.47 12.62
C SER A 32 9.16 22.85 13.54
N PHE A 33 9.43 22.73 14.85
CA PHE A 33 8.58 21.99 15.77
C PHE A 33 7.19 22.63 15.94
N ASN A 34 7.10 23.95 16.05
CA ASN A 34 5.80 24.65 16.12
C ASN A 34 4.92 24.37 14.89
N GLY A 35 5.54 24.29 13.70
CA GLY A 35 4.83 23.92 12.49
C GLY A 35 4.39 22.45 12.50
N PHE A 36 5.29 21.56 12.95
CA PHE A 36 5.04 20.13 13.06
C PHE A 36 3.90 19.83 14.03
N GLU A 37 3.95 20.41 15.23
CA GLU A 37 2.91 20.34 16.25
C GLU A 37 1.54 20.65 15.66
N ARG A 38 1.40 21.83 15.04
CA ARG A 38 0.11 22.30 14.50
C ARG A 38 -0.46 21.41 13.40
N LYS A 39 0.39 20.69 12.66
CA LYS A 39 0.00 19.85 11.52
C LYS A 39 -0.22 18.40 11.90
N PHE A 40 0.61 17.89 12.79
CA PHE A 40 0.79 16.46 12.98
C PHE A 40 0.65 16.00 14.43
N LEU A 41 0.47 16.89 15.41
CA LEU A 41 0.10 16.47 16.77
C LEU A 41 -1.37 16.74 17.04
N GLN A 42 -2.02 15.79 17.70
CA GLN A 42 -3.40 15.91 18.19
C GLN A 42 -3.45 15.59 19.67
N LEU A 43 -4.24 16.37 20.41
CA LEU A 43 -4.50 16.15 21.82
C LEU A 43 -5.35 14.88 22.00
N THR A 44 -5.01 14.05 22.97
CA THR A 44 -5.83 12.90 23.38
C THR A 44 -6.69 13.23 24.59
N ASP A 45 -7.55 12.30 24.99
CA ASP A 45 -8.30 12.36 26.25
C ASP A 45 -7.46 11.93 27.47
N GLN A 46 -6.18 11.58 27.24
CA GLN A 46 -5.30 11.05 28.27
C GLN A 46 -4.48 12.16 28.94
N ARG A 47 -4.24 11.95 30.23
CA ARG A 47 -3.34 12.76 31.05
C ARG A 47 -2.24 11.88 31.62
N ALA A 48 -1.02 12.38 31.58
CA ALA A 48 0.16 11.67 32.05
C ALA A 48 0.14 11.53 33.58
N SER A 49 0.30 10.30 34.08
CA SER A 49 0.54 10.02 35.50
C SER A 49 2.02 10.04 35.87
N ALA A 50 2.91 9.99 34.87
CA ALA A 50 4.34 10.09 35.00
C ALA A 50 4.93 10.76 33.76
N VAL A 51 6.10 11.38 33.91
CA VAL A 51 6.86 12.03 32.83
C VAL A 51 8.35 11.66 32.93
N ASN A 52 9.09 11.80 31.84
CA ASN A 52 10.53 11.53 31.81
C ASN A 52 11.30 12.36 32.83
N CYS A 53 12.33 11.74 33.41
CA CYS A 53 13.23 12.43 34.34
C CYS A 53 14.20 13.34 33.59
N ARG A 54 14.18 14.64 33.88
CA ARG A 54 15.09 15.63 33.28
C ARG A 54 16.48 15.69 33.95
N THR A 55 16.67 14.98 35.05
CA THR A 55 17.93 14.97 35.81
C THR A 55 18.74 13.73 35.47
N GLU A 56 20.07 13.80 35.56
CA GLU A 56 21.00 12.66 35.43
C GLU A 56 20.92 11.72 36.65
N CYS A 57 19.70 11.27 37.01
CA CYS A 57 19.55 10.30 38.07
C CYS A 57 20.02 8.93 37.56
N GLY A 58 20.90 8.26 38.30
CA GLY A 58 21.49 6.98 37.88
C GLY A 58 20.48 5.84 37.67
N GLN A 59 19.24 6.01 38.14
CA GLN A 59 18.16 5.03 37.97
C GLN A 59 17.26 5.28 36.75
N GLY A 60 17.34 6.45 36.09
CA GLY A 60 16.47 6.79 34.96
C GLY A 60 14.96 6.73 35.24
N CYS A 61 14.55 6.81 36.51
CA CYS A 61 13.17 6.55 36.93
C CYS A 61 12.20 7.63 36.41
N PRO A 62 11.03 7.26 35.81
CA PRO A 62 10.01 8.24 35.47
C PRO A 62 9.55 9.03 36.71
N ARG A 63 9.38 10.34 36.55
CA ARG A 63 8.87 11.21 37.61
C ARG A 63 7.37 11.07 37.70
N LYS A 64 6.86 10.86 38.92
CA LYS A 64 5.42 10.81 39.16
C LYS A 64 4.82 12.21 39.05
N VAL A 65 3.74 12.35 38.29
CA VAL A 65 2.96 13.59 38.23
C VAL A 65 2.08 13.65 39.48
N VAL A 66 2.24 14.70 40.27
CA VAL A 66 1.47 14.98 41.48
C VAL A 66 0.78 16.33 41.34
N GLU A 67 -0.54 16.34 41.52
CA GLU A 67 -1.34 17.56 41.54
C GLU A 67 -1.66 17.91 43.00
N HIS A 68 -1.04 18.97 43.52
CA HIS A 68 -1.29 19.49 44.86
C HIS A 68 -2.51 20.42 44.88
N ALA A 69 -2.73 21.14 43.77
CA ALA A 69 -3.89 21.97 43.49
C ALA A 69 -4.02 22.17 41.97
N ALA A 70 -5.12 22.78 41.51
CA ALA A 70 -5.40 22.92 40.08
C ALA A 70 -4.25 23.54 39.26
N ASP A 71 -3.52 24.52 39.79
CA ASP A 71 -2.38 25.18 39.13
C ASP A 71 -1.02 24.85 39.77
N ASP A 72 -1.00 23.80 40.60
CA ASP A 72 0.18 23.30 41.29
C ASP A 72 0.38 21.81 40.97
N ILE A 73 1.03 21.58 39.84
CA ILE A 73 1.38 20.26 39.34
C ILE A 73 2.91 20.14 39.38
N ALA A 74 3.42 19.04 39.92
CA ALA A 74 4.85 18.78 40.04
C ALA A 74 5.21 17.36 39.55
N ALA A 75 6.39 17.24 38.97
CA ALA A 75 7.05 15.97 38.67
C ALA A 75 7.95 15.58 39.85
N VAL A 76 7.57 14.56 40.60
CA VAL A 76 8.22 14.13 41.85
C VAL A 76 9.06 12.88 41.60
N CYS A 77 10.30 12.84 42.11
CA CYS A 77 11.13 11.63 42.07
C CYS A 77 10.56 10.60 43.05
N PRO A 78 10.15 9.41 42.61
CA PRO A 78 9.70 8.35 43.52
C PRO A 78 10.78 7.94 44.52
N GLU A 79 12.03 7.91 44.07
CA GLU A 79 13.22 7.52 44.83
C GLU A 79 13.77 8.66 45.71
N GLN A 80 13.22 9.87 45.60
CA GLN A 80 13.64 11.05 46.36
C GLN A 80 15.10 11.49 46.18
N GLU A 81 15.81 10.92 45.20
CA GLU A 81 17.20 11.27 44.85
C GLU A 81 17.32 12.70 44.32
N GLU A 82 16.25 13.23 43.73
CA GLU A 82 16.28 14.51 43.04
C GLU A 82 15.05 15.36 43.34
N LYS A 83 15.23 16.69 43.35
CA LYS A 83 14.16 17.63 43.69
C LYS A 83 13.01 17.59 42.67
N PRO A 84 11.76 17.83 43.11
CA PRO A 84 10.65 18.00 42.17
C PRO A 84 10.84 19.21 41.27
N TYR A 85 10.28 19.15 40.07
CA TYR A 85 10.15 20.32 39.19
C TYR A 85 8.70 20.58 38.83
N ARG A 86 8.38 21.85 38.57
CA ARG A 86 7.03 22.29 38.28
C ARG A 86 6.62 21.90 36.86
N LEU A 87 5.36 21.48 36.72
CA LEU A 87 4.65 21.27 35.47
C LEU A 87 3.46 22.24 35.40
N ASN A 88 3.10 22.68 34.20
CA ASN A 88 1.83 23.35 33.97
C ASN A 88 0.74 22.36 33.52
N LYS A 89 -0.51 22.82 33.42
CA LYS A 89 -1.64 21.96 32.99
C LYS A 89 -1.44 21.32 31.62
N ARG A 90 -0.82 22.03 30.68
CA ARG A 90 -0.58 21.55 29.32
C ARG A 90 0.50 20.48 29.29
N ASP A 91 1.55 20.62 30.10
CA ASP A 91 2.71 19.71 30.16
C ASP A 91 2.31 18.24 30.37
N VAL A 92 1.23 18.01 31.12
CA VAL A 92 0.72 16.67 31.44
C VAL A 92 -0.33 16.15 30.46
N LEU A 93 -0.75 16.96 29.48
CA LEU A 93 -1.66 16.50 28.43
C LEU A 93 -0.89 15.62 27.44
N VAL A 94 -1.46 14.48 27.08
CA VAL A 94 -0.84 13.56 26.13
C VAL A 94 -1.21 13.98 24.71
N TYR A 95 -0.20 14.18 23.88
CA TYR A 95 -0.34 14.41 22.45
C TYR A 95 0.09 13.16 21.70
N THR A 96 -0.62 12.84 20.63
CA THR A 96 -0.30 11.73 19.72
C THR A 96 -0.12 12.25 18.31
N LEU A 97 0.59 11.49 17.48
CA LEU A 97 0.65 11.76 16.05
C LEU A 97 -0.76 11.70 15.43
N ASN A 98 -1.17 12.76 14.75
CA ASN A 98 -2.32 12.77 13.85
C ASN A 98 -1.98 11.94 12.61
N ARG A 99 -2.18 10.63 12.72
CA ARG A 99 -1.85 9.63 11.70
C ARG A 99 -2.46 9.98 10.34
N SER A 100 -3.74 10.37 10.31
CA SER A 100 -4.42 10.72 9.06
C SER A 100 -3.74 11.88 8.33
N ALA A 101 -3.43 12.98 9.03
CA ALA A 101 -2.71 14.11 8.44
C ALA A 101 -1.29 13.73 8.02
N PHE A 102 -0.59 12.96 8.85
CA PHE A 102 0.77 12.52 8.62
C PHE A 102 0.89 11.58 7.40
N HIS A 103 0.10 10.52 7.36
CA HIS A 103 0.01 9.58 6.25
C HIS A 103 -0.36 10.28 4.94
N LYS A 104 -1.35 11.19 4.98
CA LYS A 104 -1.70 12.02 3.81
C LYS A 104 -0.50 12.82 3.29
N SER A 105 0.31 13.38 4.18
CA SER A 105 1.50 14.13 3.79
C SER A 105 2.57 13.24 3.16
N ILE A 106 2.77 12.02 3.68
CA ILE A 106 3.67 11.01 3.08
C ILE A 106 3.16 10.64 1.69
N CYS A 107 1.89 10.26 1.56
CA CYS A 107 1.29 9.89 0.29
C CYS A 107 1.41 11.00 -0.76
N THR A 108 1.19 12.26 -0.34
CA THR A 108 1.32 13.42 -1.24
C THR A 108 2.77 13.62 -1.68
N GLY A 109 3.75 13.47 -0.79
CA GLY A 109 5.17 13.60 -1.12
C GLY A 109 5.68 12.50 -2.06
N LEU A 110 5.14 11.29 -1.95
CA LEU A 110 5.56 10.12 -2.72
C LEU A 110 4.62 9.78 -3.89
N GLY A 111 3.59 10.58 -4.18
CA GLY A 111 2.65 10.31 -5.27
C GLY A 111 1.86 9.01 -5.10
N ILE A 112 1.54 8.63 -3.86
CA ILE A 112 0.78 7.43 -3.51
C ILE A 112 -0.71 7.75 -3.53
N THR A 113 -1.50 6.94 -4.24
CA THR A 113 -2.96 7.01 -4.19
C THR A 113 -3.42 6.43 -2.86
N ARG A 114 -3.92 7.29 -1.98
CA ARG A 114 -4.27 6.91 -0.60
C ARG A 114 -5.48 5.98 -0.57
N ASN A 115 -5.30 4.82 0.05
CA ASN A 115 -6.34 3.82 0.33
C ASN A 115 -5.97 3.13 1.65
N GLU A 116 -6.17 3.88 2.74
CA GLU A 116 -5.61 3.54 4.05
C GLU A 116 -6.52 2.57 4.80
N ASN A 117 -5.98 1.40 5.16
CA ASN A 117 -6.66 0.39 5.96
C ASN A 117 -5.70 -0.21 6.98
N THR A 118 -6.23 -0.65 8.12
CA THR A 118 -5.50 -1.52 9.05
C THR A 118 -5.43 -2.94 8.48
N LEU A 119 -4.30 -3.60 8.70
CA LEU A 119 -4.12 -4.99 8.32
C LEU A 119 -4.48 -5.89 9.50
N ASP A 120 -5.48 -6.74 9.30
CA ASP A 120 -5.84 -7.74 10.29
C ASP A 120 -4.67 -8.71 10.50
N GLY A 121 -4.32 -8.95 11.76
CA GLY A 121 -3.25 -9.88 12.13
C GLY A 121 -1.82 -9.35 11.99
N ILE A 122 -1.60 -8.08 11.61
CA ILE A 122 -0.25 -7.48 11.52
C ILE A 122 -0.16 -6.20 12.36
N PRO A 123 0.03 -6.32 13.69
CA PRO A 123 0.02 -5.16 14.59
C PRO A 123 1.12 -4.14 14.29
N GLY A 124 0.73 -2.87 14.20
CA GLY A 124 1.67 -1.75 14.01
C GLY A 124 2.12 -1.53 12.56
N VAL A 125 1.53 -2.24 11.60
CA VAL A 125 1.70 -1.98 10.16
C VAL A 125 0.43 -1.37 9.59
N PHE A 126 0.58 -0.29 8.83
CA PHE A 126 -0.51 0.44 8.19
C PHE A 126 -0.37 0.34 6.68
N ARG A 127 -1.44 -0.02 5.97
CA ARG A 127 -1.47 0.16 4.52
C ARG A 127 -1.80 1.62 4.24
N LEU A 128 -0.95 2.33 3.50
CA LEU A 128 -1.19 3.72 3.12
C LEU A 128 -2.01 3.82 1.82
N GLY A 129 -1.77 2.92 0.88
CA GLY A 129 -2.40 2.93 -0.43
C GLY A 129 -1.50 2.28 -1.47
N ASP A 130 -1.58 2.77 -2.70
CA ASP A 130 -0.89 2.19 -3.85
C ASP A 130 -0.07 3.25 -4.59
N TYR A 131 1.17 2.90 -4.94
CA TYR A 131 1.94 3.65 -5.92
C TYR A 131 1.63 3.11 -7.32
N THR A 132 1.20 4.00 -8.22
CA THR A 132 0.74 3.63 -9.56
C THR A 132 1.53 4.43 -10.62
N PRO A 133 2.72 3.97 -11.04
CA PRO A 133 3.52 4.70 -12.03
C PRO A 133 2.83 4.75 -13.40
N THR A 134 2.15 3.66 -13.76
CA THR A 134 1.37 3.52 -14.99
C THR A 134 0.06 2.81 -14.65
N ALA A 135 -1.06 3.19 -15.28
CA ALA A 135 -2.36 2.58 -15.05
C ALA A 135 -2.29 1.03 -15.12
N GLY A 136 -2.79 0.35 -14.10
CA GLY A 136 -2.76 -1.13 -14.00
C GLY A 136 -1.56 -1.70 -13.22
N PHE A 137 -0.50 -0.93 -13.00
CA PHE A 137 0.59 -1.33 -12.11
C PHE A 137 0.40 -0.67 -10.75
N ASN A 138 -0.13 -1.42 -9.78
CA ASN A 138 -0.38 -0.93 -8.43
C ASN A 138 0.55 -1.63 -7.46
N PHE A 139 1.44 -0.87 -6.83
CA PHE A 139 2.37 -1.38 -5.84
C PHE A 139 1.90 -0.95 -4.45
N PRO A 140 1.47 -1.88 -3.59
CA PRO A 140 1.02 -1.54 -2.25
C PRO A 140 2.13 -0.87 -1.45
N VAL A 141 1.77 0.14 -0.65
CA VAL A 141 2.70 0.86 0.22
C VAL A 141 2.26 0.73 1.66
N TYR A 142 3.16 0.17 2.48
CA TYR A 142 2.97 -0.06 3.90
C TYR A 142 3.87 0.86 4.72
N LEU A 143 3.46 1.19 5.94
CA LEU A 143 4.23 2.00 6.88
C LEU A 143 4.26 1.31 8.24
N THR A 144 5.44 1.33 8.88
CA THR A 144 5.62 0.84 10.24
C THR A 144 6.64 1.67 11.03
N PHE A 145 6.48 1.67 12.35
CA PHE A 145 7.36 2.32 13.32
C PHE A 145 7.95 1.31 14.32
N LYS A 146 8.16 0.05 13.91
CA LYS A 146 8.81 -0.96 14.77
C LYS A 146 10.18 -0.46 15.25
N ASN A 147 10.42 -0.62 16.55
CA ASN A 147 11.68 -0.26 17.22
C ASN A 147 12.51 -1.48 17.63
N ASP A 148 12.11 -2.67 17.20
CA ASP A 148 12.78 -3.94 17.42
C ASP A 148 13.01 -4.64 16.07
N PRO A 149 14.22 -5.19 15.83
CA PRO A 149 14.57 -5.79 14.54
C PRO A 149 13.83 -7.10 14.27
N ASP A 150 13.50 -7.88 15.29
CA ASP A 150 12.78 -9.14 15.14
C ASP A 150 11.29 -8.87 14.85
N GLU A 151 10.68 -7.88 15.52
CA GLU A 151 9.32 -7.43 15.20
C GLU A 151 9.21 -6.84 13.80
N LEU A 152 10.23 -6.12 13.33
CA LEU A 152 10.28 -5.62 11.95
C LEU A 152 10.35 -6.79 10.97
N LEU A 153 11.24 -7.76 11.20
CA LEU A 153 11.36 -8.95 10.35
C LEU A 153 10.06 -9.76 10.30
N GLU A 154 9.39 -9.93 11.43
CA GLU A 154 8.08 -10.59 11.50
C GLU A 154 7.02 -9.83 10.70
N SER A 155 7.00 -8.51 10.83
CA SER A 155 6.10 -7.65 10.04
C SER A 155 6.32 -7.83 8.54
N VAL A 156 7.57 -7.87 8.08
CA VAL A 156 7.88 -8.09 6.66
C VAL A 156 7.43 -9.49 6.20
N ARG A 157 7.64 -10.54 7.01
CA ARG A 157 7.15 -11.89 6.70
C ARG A 157 5.64 -11.90 6.53
N ASN A 158 4.91 -11.33 7.49
CA ASN A 158 3.45 -11.33 7.48
C ASN A 158 2.90 -10.53 6.31
N VAL A 159 3.50 -9.37 5.98
CA VAL A 159 3.12 -8.59 4.79
C VAL A 159 3.39 -9.39 3.51
N SER A 160 4.53 -10.07 3.40
CA SER A 160 4.84 -10.92 2.25
C SER A 160 3.87 -12.11 2.08
N LEU A 161 3.26 -12.60 3.16
CA LEU A 161 2.25 -13.64 3.12
C LEU A 161 0.88 -13.16 2.58
N LEU A 162 0.65 -11.85 2.49
CA LEU A 162 -0.57 -11.31 1.87
C LEU A 162 -0.63 -11.53 0.36
N GLY A 163 0.47 -11.97 -0.27
CA GLY A 163 0.52 -12.32 -1.70
C GLY A 163 0.48 -11.12 -2.64
N GLN A 164 0.77 -9.91 -2.15
CA GLN A 164 0.74 -8.66 -2.91
C GLN A 164 2.14 -8.11 -3.25
N ALA A 165 3.13 -8.99 -3.40
CA ALA A 165 4.47 -8.58 -3.83
C ALA A 165 4.50 -8.29 -5.35
N PRO A 166 5.34 -7.34 -5.81
CA PRO A 166 6.22 -6.48 -5.00
C PRO A 166 5.46 -5.34 -4.30
N TYR A 167 5.95 -4.93 -3.13
CA TYR A 167 5.39 -3.83 -2.32
C TYR A 167 6.50 -2.92 -1.76
N ALA A 168 6.12 -1.71 -1.35
CA ALA A 168 7.04 -0.82 -0.63
C ALA A 168 6.74 -0.85 0.87
N LEU A 169 7.79 -1.02 1.68
CA LEU A 169 7.72 -0.86 3.12
C LEU A 169 8.42 0.44 3.53
N ILE A 170 7.66 1.35 4.14
CA ILE A 170 8.18 2.57 4.73
C ILE A 170 8.51 2.30 6.20
N ILE A 171 9.73 2.63 6.61
CA ILE A 171 10.20 2.61 7.99
C ILE A 171 10.67 4.01 8.42
N SER A 172 10.71 4.27 9.73
CA SER A 172 11.11 5.57 10.26
C SER A 172 12.61 5.84 10.04
N THR A 173 13.47 4.91 10.45
CA THR A 173 14.94 4.98 10.35
C THR A 173 15.54 3.62 9.97
N ARG A 174 16.83 3.57 9.61
CA ARG A 174 17.56 2.30 9.36
C ARG A 174 17.91 1.52 10.64
N LYS A 175 17.63 2.03 11.84
CA LYS A 175 18.12 1.49 13.11
C LYS A 175 17.78 0.00 13.31
N GLN A 176 16.59 -0.43 12.87
CA GLN A 176 16.11 -1.81 12.99
C GLN A 176 16.30 -2.64 11.72
N LEU A 177 16.81 -2.04 10.65
CA LEU A 177 16.95 -2.73 9.37
C LEU A 177 18.14 -3.67 9.43
N THR A 178 17.88 -4.97 9.28
CA THR A 178 18.93 -6.00 9.29
C THR A 178 19.15 -6.55 7.88
N PRO A 179 20.33 -7.12 7.58
CA PRO A 179 20.59 -7.77 6.28
C PRO A 179 19.59 -8.88 5.94
N ARG A 180 19.03 -9.55 6.96
CA ARG A 180 18.02 -10.59 6.79
C ARG A 180 16.67 -10.01 6.35
N THR A 181 16.30 -8.86 6.90
CA THR A 181 15.10 -8.12 6.49
C THR A 181 15.24 -7.60 5.06
N GLU A 182 16.42 -7.07 4.71
CA GLU A 182 16.73 -6.60 3.36
C GLU A 182 16.71 -7.73 2.33
N ASP A 183 17.31 -8.89 2.63
CA ASP A 183 17.28 -10.08 1.77
C ASP A 183 15.83 -10.55 1.52
N LEU A 184 14.98 -10.55 2.55
CA LEU A 184 13.59 -10.97 2.41
C LEU A 184 12.77 -10.02 1.54
N LEU A 185 12.96 -8.70 1.68
CA LEU A 185 12.36 -7.71 0.79
C LEU A 185 12.85 -7.91 -0.65
N GLY A 186 14.16 -7.99 -0.85
CA GLY A 186 14.80 -8.11 -2.16
C GLY A 186 14.37 -9.36 -2.94
N ARG A 187 14.21 -10.52 -2.29
CA ARG A 187 13.72 -11.75 -2.92
C ARG A 187 12.32 -11.65 -3.52
N SER A 188 11.51 -10.71 -3.00
CA SER A 188 10.14 -10.48 -3.47
C SER A 188 10.04 -9.29 -4.44
N GLY A 189 11.17 -8.68 -4.83
CA GLY A 189 11.20 -7.44 -5.60
C GLY A 189 10.69 -6.22 -4.82
N SER A 190 10.45 -6.36 -3.51
CA SER A 190 9.94 -5.31 -2.65
C SER A 190 11.06 -4.36 -2.21
N ILE A 191 10.72 -3.10 -1.94
CA ILE A 191 11.69 -2.07 -1.55
C ILE A 191 11.44 -1.56 -0.13
N CYS A 192 12.51 -1.09 0.50
CA CYS A 192 12.46 -0.36 1.77
C CYS A 192 12.65 1.14 1.52
N ILE A 193 11.74 1.95 2.04
CA ILE A 193 11.79 3.41 2.01
C ILE A 193 12.02 3.90 3.44
N VAL A 194 12.99 4.79 3.65
CA VAL A 194 13.36 5.26 5.00
C VAL A 194 12.95 6.73 5.14
N LEU A 195 12.02 7.05 6.04
CA LEU A 195 11.50 8.42 6.18
C LEU A 195 12.60 9.43 6.50
N SER A 196 13.56 9.07 7.35
CA SER A 196 14.70 9.95 7.69
C SER A 196 15.64 10.25 6.52
N GLU A 197 15.53 9.52 5.40
CA GLU A 197 16.35 9.67 4.19
C GLU A 197 15.55 10.25 3.02
N GLU A 198 14.23 10.06 3.01
CA GLU A 198 13.36 10.51 1.91
C GLU A 198 12.58 11.79 2.21
N PHE A 199 12.46 12.20 3.48
CA PHE A 199 11.68 13.36 3.85
C PHE A 199 12.51 14.39 4.62
N SER A 200 12.18 15.65 4.36
CA SER A 200 12.62 16.80 5.13
C SER A 200 11.43 17.54 5.72
N ILE A 201 11.54 17.97 6.98
CA ILE A 201 10.54 18.79 7.65
C ILE A 201 10.88 20.27 7.45
N GLN A 202 10.05 20.93 6.65
CA GLN A 202 10.20 22.35 6.33
C GLN A 202 9.93 23.22 7.56
N ALA A 203 10.38 24.48 7.56
CA ALA A 203 10.19 25.41 8.68
C ALA A 203 8.71 25.63 9.07
N ASN A 204 7.78 25.47 8.12
CA ASN A 204 6.34 25.52 8.39
C ASN A 204 5.77 24.19 8.94
N GLY A 205 6.62 23.20 9.21
CA GLY A 205 6.30 21.86 9.67
C GLY A 205 5.81 20.88 8.62
N SER A 206 5.74 21.24 7.33
CA SER A 206 5.30 20.29 6.29
C SER A 206 6.39 19.29 5.94
N LEU A 207 5.99 18.04 5.69
CA LEU A 207 6.87 17.04 5.10
C LEU A 207 7.05 17.31 3.61
N LYS A 208 8.31 17.30 3.15
CA LYS A 208 8.68 17.41 1.75
C LYS A 208 9.58 16.24 1.37
N ALA A 209 9.20 15.49 0.34
CA ALA A 209 10.05 14.46 -0.21
C ALA A 209 11.33 15.07 -0.80
N LEU A 210 12.46 14.44 -0.52
CA LEU A 210 13.79 14.87 -0.96
C LEU A 210 14.06 14.48 -2.43
N ARG A 211 13.49 13.35 -2.85
CA ARG A 211 13.57 12.82 -4.22
C ARG A 211 12.18 12.73 -4.83
N SER A 212 12.10 12.66 -6.15
CA SER A 212 10.82 12.48 -6.83
C SER A 212 10.28 11.08 -6.56
N ALA A 213 8.95 10.89 -6.64
CA ALA A 213 8.34 9.57 -6.54
C ALA A 213 8.98 8.57 -7.53
N THR A 214 9.27 9.04 -8.75
CA THR A 214 9.93 8.26 -9.79
C THR A 214 11.27 7.71 -9.33
N ASP A 215 12.09 8.53 -8.67
CA ASP A 215 13.41 8.10 -8.18
C ASP A 215 13.32 7.17 -6.97
N VAL A 216 12.35 7.40 -6.08
CA VAL A 216 12.13 6.57 -4.89
C VAL A 216 11.66 5.17 -5.28
N PHE A 217 10.76 5.08 -6.25
CA PHE A 217 10.17 3.82 -6.73
C PHE A 217 10.83 3.29 -8.00
N ALA A 218 12.05 3.73 -8.34
CA ALA A 218 12.72 3.39 -9.60
C ALA A 218 12.81 1.87 -9.83
N THR A 219 13.00 1.07 -8.77
CA THR A 219 13.02 -0.40 -8.85
C THR A 219 11.72 -0.97 -9.39
N PHE A 220 10.56 -0.42 -9.02
CA PHE A 220 9.28 -0.87 -9.57
C PHE A 220 9.09 -0.45 -11.02
N GLN A 221 9.69 0.68 -11.43
CA GLN A 221 9.55 1.19 -12.79
C GLN A 221 10.41 0.45 -13.81
N ALA A 222 11.54 -0.13 -13.39
CA ALA A 222 12.40 -0.90 -14.29
C ALA A 222 11.65 -2.04 -15.01
N ASP A 223 10.64 -2.59 -14.35
CA ASP A 223 9.80 -3.67 -14.88
C ASP A 223 8.45 -3.18 -15.45
N VAL A 224 8.17 -1.87 -15.36
CA VAL A 224 6.95 -1.25 -15.90
C VAL A 224 7.20 -0.77 -17.32
N PRO A 225 6.49 -1.29 -18.33
CA PRO A 225 6.68 -0.87 -19.71
C PRO A 225 6.33 0.60 -19.91
N GLU A 226 7.16 1.33 -20.67
CA GLU A 226 6.96 2.76 -20.90
C GLU A 226 5.58 3.05 -21.52
N PRO A 227 4.82 4.04 -21.00
CA PRO A 227 3.47 4.37 -21.46
C PRO A 227 3.34 4.70 -22.96
N ASP A 228 4.44 5.02 -23.64
CA ASP A 228 4.47 5.47 -25.03
C ASP A 228 5.08 4.46 -26.02
N SER A 229 5.45 3.26 -25.56
CA SER A 229 6.08 2.28 -26.47
C SER A 229 5.09 1.65 -27.48
N GLY A 230 3.77 1.85 -27.31
CA GLY A 230 2.75 1.22 -28.16
C GLY A 230 2.85 -0.31 -28.22
N GLY A 231 3.67 -0.89 -27.33
CA GLY A 231 4.02 -2.30 -27.30
C GLY A 231 3.06 -3.02 -26.38
N MET A 232 2.48 -4.10 -26.89
CA MET A 232 1.81 -5.08 -26.04
C MET A 232 2.81 -5.61 -25.00
N VAL A 233 2.41 -5.58 -23.73
CA VAL A 233 3.13 -6.26 -22.64
C VAL A 233 2.70 -7.73 -22.63
N HIS A 234 3.51 -8.64 -22.09
CA HIS A 234 3.13 -10.05 -22.00
C HIS A 234 2.73 -10.40 -20.56
N PHE A 235 1.75 -11.28 -20.41
CA PHE A 235 1.49 -11.93 -19.14
C PHE A 235 2.57 -12.99 -18.89
N ASP A 236 3.07 -13.07 -17.65
CA ASP A 236 3.98 -14.13 -17.22
C ASP A 236 3.21 -15.44 -17.04
N THR A 237 2.80 -16.02 -18.16
CA THR A 237 2.08 -17.29 -18.22
C THR A 237 2.98 -18.41 -17.69
N PRO A 238 2.63 -19.03 -16.54
CA PRO A 238 3.43 -20.11 -15.99
C PRO A 238 3.54 -21.29 -16.97
N ALA A 239 4.68 -21.98 -16.94
CA ALA A 239 4.90 -23.17 -17.77
C ALA A 239 3.80 -24.23 -17.50
N GLY A 240 3.20 -24.74 -18.58
CA GLY A 240 2.16 -25.78 -18.54
C GLY A 240 0.73 -25.28 -18.33
N ILE A 241 0.49 -23.97 -18.27
CA ILE A 241 -0.87 -23.40 -18.22
C ILE A 241 -1.50 -23.43 -19.62
N ASN A 242 -2.77 -23.82 -19.69
CA ASN A 242 -3.64 -23.67 -20.87
C ASN A 242 -4.72 -22.61 -20.59
N TRP A 243 -5.56 -22.32 -21.58
CA TRP A 243 -6.62 -21.32 -21.45
C TRP A 243 -7.56 -21.54 -20.24
N SER A 244 -7.89 -22.79 -19.91
CA SER A 244 -8.80 -23.10 -18.80
C SER A 244 -8.23 -22.73 -17.42
N GLY A 245 -6.91 -22.63 -17.29
CA GLY A 245 -6.23 -22.19 -16.07
C GLY A 245 -6.18 -20.66 -15.88
N ILE A 246 -6.77 -19.89 -16.81
CA ILE A 246 -6.77 -18.43 -16.79
C ILE A 246 -8.15 -17.92 -16.38
N THR A 247 -8.17 -17.03 -15.39
CA THR A 247 -9.35 -16.28 -14.98
C THR A 247 -9.13 -14.79 -15.22
N ILE A 248 -10.08 -14.13 -15.86
CA ILE A 248 -10.04 -12.72 -16.21
C ILE A 248 -11.29 -12.03 -15.65
N LYS A 249 -11.14 -10.91 -14.96
CA LYS A 249 -12.24 -10.13 -14.40
C LYS A 249 -12.11 -8.66 -14.79
N PHE A 250 -13.14 -8.07 -15.38
CA PHE A 250 -13.16 -6.62 -15.62
C PHE A 250 -13.32 -5.85 -14.31
N ILE A 251 -12.59 -4.73 -14.18
CA ILE A 251 -12.57 -3.89 -12.97
C ILE A 251 -13.34 -2.58 -13.18
N ASP A 252 -13.09 -1.88 -14.28
CA ASP A 252 -13.58 -0.51 -14.53
C ASP A 252 -13.80 -0.21 -16.03
N GLY A 253 -14.17 -1.25 -16.80
CA GLY A 253 -14.33 -1.22 -18.26
C GLY A 253 -13.05 -1.01 -19.09
N HIS A 254 -11.96 -0.55 -18.48
CA HIS A 254 -10.68 -0.26 -19.13
C HIS A 254 -9.55 -1.17 -18.65
N THR A 255 -9.74 -1.81 -17.50
CA THR A 255 -8.78 -2.67 -16.83
C THR A 255 -9.38 -4.05 -16.55
N VAL A 256 -8.56 -5.09 -16.71
CA VAL A 256 -8.86 -6.46 -16.28
C VAL A 256 -7.88 -6.94 -15.22
N SER A 257 -8.37 -7.65 -14.21
CA SER A 257 -7.55 -8.50 -13.35
C SER A 257 -7.44 -9.89 -13.98
N ILE A 258 -6.21 -10.40 -14.08
CA ILE A 258 -5.89 -11.71 -14.63
C ILE A 258 -5.27 -12.55 -13.51
N ARG A 259 -5.76 -13.76 -13.34
CA ARG A 259 -5.27 -14.73 -12.35
C ARG A 259 -5.07 -16.09 -12.99
N THR A 260 -4.00 -16.74 -12.56
CA THR A 260 -3.74 -18.17 -12.73
C THR A 260 -3.43 -18.76 -11.36
N THR A 261 -3.12 -20.05 -11.29
CA THR A 261 -2.69 -20.69 -10.04
C THR A 261 -1.37 -20.15 -9.46
N LYS A 262 -0.52 -19.51 -10.28
CA LYS A 262 0.84 -19.07 -9.86
C LYS A 262 1.16 -17.60 -10.14
N SER A 263 0.48 -16.98 -11.09
CA SER A 263 0.69 -15.59 -11.50
C SER A 263 -0.62 -14.82 -11.42
N HIS A 264 -0.54 -13.55 -11.05
CA HIS A 264 -1.66 -12.62 -11.09
C HIS A 264 -1.17 -11.24 -11.57
N GLY A 265 -2.07 -10.44 -12.13
CA GLY A 265 -1.76 -9.08 -12.55
C GLY A 265 -3.02 -8.30 -12.96
N GLN A 266 -2.89 -6.99 -13.14
CA GLN A 266 -3.93 -6.17 -13.75
C GLN A 266 -3.40 -5.54 -15.03
N TYR A 267 -4.23 -5.51 -16.07
CA TYR A 267 -3.83 -5.03 -17.39
C TYR A 267 -4.94 -4.19 -18.01
N ASN A 268 -4.56 -3.05 -18.56
CA ASN A 268 -5.46 -2.22 -19.34
C ASN A 268 -5.40 -2.57 -20.84
N TYR A 269 -6.33 -2.01 -21.60
CA TYR A 269 -6.42 -2.24 -23.04
C TYR A 269 -5.17 -1.79 -23.83
N THR A 270 -4.42 -0.79 -23.35
CA THR A 270 -3.15 -0.36 -23.97
C THR A 270 -2.07 -1.42 -23.79
N GLN A 271 -1.91 -1.91 -22.56
CA GLN A 271 -0.95 -2.96 -22.20
C GLN A 271 -1.24 -4.27 -22.94
N MET A 272 -2.51 -4.62 -23.13
CA MET A 272 -2.91 -5.78 -23.93
C MET A 272 -2.83 -5.53 -25.45
N GLY A 273 -2.21 -4.43 -25.90
CA GLY A 273 -2.01 -4.11 -27.30
C GLY A 273 -3.31 -3.84 -28.07
N MET A 274 -4.35 -3.40 -27.37
CA MET A 274 -5.70 -3.14 -27.86
C MET A 274 -6.11 -1.66 -27.73
N ALA A 275 -5.15 -0.74 -27.66
CA ALA A 275 -5.36 0.70 -27.83
C ALA A 275 -5.19 1.14 -29.29
N ASN A 276 -5.99 2.10 -29.71
CA ASN A 276 -5.87 2.71 -31.03
C ASN A 276 -4.72 3.73 -31.03
N THR A 277 -3.74 3.52 -31.91
CA THR A 277 -2.53 4.35 -31.98
C THR A 277 -2.77 5.81 -32.34
N ARG A 278 -3.95 6.16 -32.86
CA ARG A 278 -4.29 7.55 -33.26
C ARG A 278 -4.90 8.37 -32.13
N ASN A 279 -5.65 7.75 -31.23
CA ASN A 279 -6.44 8.47 -30.22
C ASN A 279 -6.39 7.87 -28.81
N GLY A 280 -5.67 6.76 -28.61
CA GLY A 280 -5.54 6.11 -27.31
C GLY A 280 -6.82 5.43 -26.79
N ASN A 281 -7.88 5.38 -27.59
CA ASN A 281 -9.14 4.74 -27.18
C ASN A 281 -9.06 3.21 -27.34
N PRO A 282 -9.89 2.44 -26.61
CA PRO A 282 -10.00 1.02 -26.82
C PRO A 282 -10.38 0.67 -28.26
N THR A 283 -9.82 -0.42 -28.76
CA THR A 283 -10.13 -0.96 -30.08
C THR A 283 -11.34 -1.90 -30.03
N ILE A 284 -11.96 -2.16 -31.19
CA ILE A 284 -13.09 -3.12 -31.30
C ILE A 284 -12.80 -4.50 -30.67
N PRO A 285 -11.58 -5.08 -30.78
CA PRO A 285 -11.22 -6.28 -30.02
C PRO A 285 -11.40 -6.15 -28.50
N TRP A 286 -11.06 -5.01 -27.89
CA TRP A 286 -11.29 -4.77 -26.46
C TRP A 286 -12.77 -4.71 -26.11
N GLU A 287 -13.56 -4.03 -26.94
CA GLU A 287 -15.01 -3.97 -26.76
C GLU A 287 -15.66 -5.36 -26.89
N LEU A 288 -15.21 -6.18 -27.84
CA LEU A 288 -15.65 -7.57 -27.95
C LEU A 288 -15.23 -8.39 -26.73
N PHE A 289 -14.02 -8.17 -26.21
CA PHE A 289 -13.54 -8.85 -25.02
C PHE A 289 -14.41 -8.55 -23.79
N ARG A 290 -14.84 -7.30 -23.65
CA ARG A 290 -15.81 -6.87 -22.63
C ARG A 290 -17.19 -7.49 -22.85
N ALA A 291 -17.67 -7.55 -24.09
CA ALA A 291 -18.93 -8.22 -24.40
C ALA A 291 -18.91 -9.71 -24.00
N PHE A 292 -17.77 -10.39 -24.13
CA PHE A 292 -17.61 -11.75 -23.59
C PHE A 292 -17.70 -11.76 -22.06
N ALA A 293 -17.13 -10.78 -21.36
CA ALA A 293 -17.27 -10.67 -19.90
C ALA A 293 -18.73 -10.46 -19.47
N ASP A 294 -19.42 -9.52 -20.11
CA ASP A 294 -20.83 -9.21 -19.85
C ASP A 294 -21.73 -10.42 -20.11
N SER A 295 -21.34 -11.27 -21.06
CA SER A 295 -22.01 -12.53 -21.39
C SER A 295 -21.38 -13.76 -20.72
N ARG A 296 -20.58 -13.57 -19.66
CA ARG A 296 -19.95 -14.64 -18.85
C ARG A 296 -19.21 -15.71 -19.67
N GLY A 297 -18.53 -15.28 -20.73
CA GLY A 297 -17.69 -16.11 -21.59
C GLY A 297 -18.38 -16.72 -22.79
N GLN A 298 -19.67 -16.47 -23.03
CA GLN A 298 -20.42 -17.05 -24.14
C GLN A 298 -21.28 -16.00 -24.86
N ILE A 299 -21.11 -15.85 -26.17
CA ILE A 299 -21.95 -14.97 -26.99
C ILE A 299 -22.68 -15.81 -28.04
N ASP A 300 -24.01 -15.83 -27.97
CA ASP A 300 -24.89 -16.42 -28.97
C ASP A 300 -25.40 -15.35 -30.00
N TRP A 301 -26.00 -15.83 -31.10
CA TRP A 301 -26.55 -14.96 -32.15
C TRP A 301 -27.83 -14.21 -31.77
N GLN A 302 -28.47 -14.56 -30.66
CA GLN A 302 -29.71 -13.94 -30.17
C GLN A 302 -29.45 -12.86 -29.10
N SER A 303 -28.21 -12.78 -28.61
CA SER A 303 -27.76 -11.82 -27.61
C SER A 303 -27.80 -10.38 -28.14
N GLN A 304 -27.92 -9.44 -27.21
CA GLN A 304 -27.82 -8.00 -27.49
C GLN A 304 -26.47 -7.60 -28.12
N HIS A 305 -25.48 -8.50 -28.10
CA HIS A 305 -24.16 -8.35 -28.69
C HIS A 305 -24.05 -8.88 -30.14
N ALA A 306 -25.16 -9.30 -30.76
CA ALA A 306 -25.20 -9.70 -32.18
C ALA A 306 -24.65 -8.62 -33.14
N SER A 307 -24.68 -7.35 -32.74
CA SER A 307 -24.11 -6.20 -33.46
C SER A 307 -22.59 -6.25 -33.63
N PHE A 308 -21.86 -7.02 -32.80
CA PHE A 308 -20.40 -7.05 -32.81
C PHE A 308 -19.79 -7.76 -34.03
N LYS A 309 -20.60 -8.41 -34.87
CA LYS A 309 -20.11 -9.27 -35.96
C LYS A 309 -18.99 -10.18 -35.45
N VAL A 310 -19.27 -10.91 -34.37
CA VAL A 310 -18.28 -11.66 -33.58
C VAL A 310 -17.37 -12.51 -34.47
N LYS A 311 -17.93 -13.14 -35.51
CA LYS A 311 -17.19 -13.91 -36.52
C LYS A 311 -16.02 -13.14 -37.16
N ASP A 312 -16.21 -11.85 -37.45
CA ASP A 312 -15.21 -11.01 -38.13
C ASP A 312 -14.17 -10.44 -37.16
N GLN A 313 -14.57 -10.19 -35.91
CA GLN A 313 -13.71 -9.56 -34.90
C GLN A 313 -12.94 -10.58 -34.06
N LYS A 314 -13.49 -11.78 -33.86
CA LYS A 314 -12.88 -12.88 -33.09
C LYS A 314 -11.45 -13.18 -33.52
N PRO A 315 -11.08 -13.28 -34.81
CA PRO A 315 -9.70 -13.56 -35.21
C PRO A 315 -8.70 -12.52 -34.70
N ARG A 316 -9.10 -11.23 -34.63
CA ARG A 316 -8.25 -10.15 -34.13
C ARG A 316 -8.09 -10.23 -32.62
N LEU A 317 -9.17 -10.49 -31.90
CA LEU A 317 -9.13 -10.71 -30.45
C LEU A 317 -8.29 -11.94 -30.09
N SER A 318 -8.53 -13.10 -30.73
CA SER A 318 -7.74 -14.31 -30.54
C SER A 318 -6.26 -14.08 -30.81
N LYS A 319 -5.91 -13.31 -31.85
CA LYS A 319 -4.50 -12.95 -32.10
C LYS A 319 -3.90 -12.17 -30.92
N LYS A 320 -4.59 -11.13 -30.44
CA LYS A 320 -4.11 -10.29 -29.34
C LYS A 320 -3.95 -11.06 -28.04
N LEU A 321 -4.92 -11.91 -27.70
CA LEU A 321 -4.85 -12.75 -26.50
C LEU A 321 -3.73 -13.77 -26.58
N ARG A 322 -3.55 -14.45 -27.74
CA ARG A 322 -2.43 -15.39 -27.94
C ARG A 322 -1.07 -14.73 -27.81
N GLU A 323 -0.89 -13.55 -28.41
CA GLU A 323 0.33 -12.76 -28.28
C GLU A 323 0.58 -12.36 -26.82
N PHE A 324 -0.46 -11.88 -26.14
CA PHE A 324 -0.38 -11.42 -24.75
C PHE A 324 -0.04 -12.56 -23.77
N PHE A 325 -0.69 -13.72 -23.89
CA PHE A 325 -0.48 -14.89 -23.01
C PHE A 325 0.61 -15.85 -23.50
N ARG A 326 1.16 -15.67 -24.70
CA ARG A 326 2.13 -16.58 -25.34
C ARG A 326 1.64 -18.03 -25.44
N LEU A 327 0.35 -18.20 -25.71
CA LEU A 327 -0.29 -19.48 -25.98
C LEU A 327 -0.61 -19.60 -27.47
N GLU A 328 -0.30 -20.75 -28.08
CA GLU A 328 -0.51 -20.96 -29.52
C GLU A 328 -1.97 -21.28 -29.87
N ASP A 329 -2.64 -22.00 -28.99
CA ASP A 329 -4.03 -22.46 -29.16
C ASP A 329 -5.02 -21.29 -29.19
N ASP A 330 -6.12 -21.47 -29.90
CA ASP A 330 -7.15 -20.44 -30.00
C ASP A 330 -7.94 -20.30 -28.69
N PRO A 331 -8.01 -19.10 -28.08
CA PRO A 331 -8.70 -18.89 -26.80
C PRO A 331 -10.23 -18.94 -26.89
N ILE A 332 -10.79 -18.92 -28.11
CA ILE A 332 -12.24 -18.85 -28.33
C ILE A 332 -12.64 -19.89 -29.37
N GLU A 333 -13.56 -20.77 -29.00
CA GLU A 333 -14.11 -21.80 -29.88
C GLU A 333 -15.51 -21.44 -30.38
N TYR A 334 -15.91 -22.05 -31.49
CA TYR A 334 -17.26 -21.95 -32.02
C TYR A 334 -17.99 -23.28 -31.84
N LEU A 335 -19.04 -23.28 -31.01
CA LEU A 335 -19.87 -24.45 -30.75
C LEU A 335 -20.97 -24.53 -31.80
N LYS A 336 -20.79 -25.41 -32.78
CA LYS A 336 -21.70 -25.51 -33.95
C LYS A 336 -23.14 -25.86 -33.56
N GLU A 337 -23.32 -26.73 -32.56
CA GLU A 337 -24.64 -27.20 -32.12
C GLU A 337 -25.43 -26.12 -31.39
N GLU A 338 -24.74 -25.31 -30.59
CA GLU A 338 -25.32 -24.21 -29.81
C GLU A 338 -25.38 -22.89 -30.60
N GLY A 339 -24.62 -22.79 -31.70
CA GLY A 339 -24.52 -21.58 -32.49
C GLY A 339 -23.91 -20.42 -31.72
N CYS A 340 -22.90 -20.65 -30.88
CA CYS A 340 -22.30 -19.60 -30.06
C CYS A 340 -20.77 -19.64 -30.08
N TYR A 341 -20.16 -18.52 -29.70
CA TYR A 341 -18.73 -18.44 -29.40
C TYR A 341 -18.51 -18.58 -27.90
N ARG A 342 -17.56 -19.42 -27.49
CA ARG A 342 -17.22 -19.68 -26.08
C ARG A 342 -15.74 -19.43 -25.82
N CYS A 343 -15.43 -18.73 -24.75
CA CYS A 343 -14.07 -18.58 -24.23
C CYS A 343 -13.60 -19.90 -23.59
N LEU A 344 -12.36 -20.30 -23.86
CA LEU A 344 -11.71 -21.45 -23.20
C LEU A 344 -11.11 -21.09 -21.83
N PHE A 345 -11.17 -19.82 -21.45
CA PHE A 345 -10.77 -19.26 -20.17
C PHE A 345 -12.00 -18.73 -19.43
N THR A 346 -11.89 -18.54 -18.12
CA THR A 346 -12.98 -17.94 -17.32
C THR A 346 -12.92 -16.42 -17.45
N ILE A 347 -14.05 -15.78 -17.78
CA ILE A 347 -14.15 -14.33 -17.85
C ILE A 347 -15.39 -13.81 -17.10
N LYS A 348 -15.20 -12.76 -16.28
CA LYS A 348 -16.23 -12.19 -15.42
C LYS A 348 -16.41 -10.68 -15.68
N PRO A 349 -17.65 -10.17 -15.62
CA PRO A 349 -17.92 -8.74 -15.77
C PRO A 349 -17.49 -7.94 -14.54
N GLU A 350 -17.56 -6.63 -14.66
CA GLU A 350 -17.39 -5.71 -13.53
C GLU A 350 -18.49 -5.94 -12.47
N GLY A 351 -18.12 -5.85 -11.19
CA GLY A 351 -19.06 -6.02 -10.07
C GLY A 351 -19.45 -7.47 -9.73
N ASP A 352 -18.90 -8.48 -10.42
CA ASP A 352 -19.16 -9.90 -10.11
C ASP A 352 -18.35 -10.32 -8.86
N ASP A 353 -18.97 -10.36 -7.69
CA ASP A 353 -18.34 -10.80 -6.43
C ASP A 353 -18.04 -12.31 -6.45
N ASP A 354 -16.89 -12.72 -5.90
CA ASP A 354 -16.50 -14.13 -5.72
C ASP A 354 -17.35 -14.87 -4.65
N SER A 355 -18.51 -14.33 -4.27
CA SER A 355 -19.32 -14.78 -3.12
C SER A 355 -20.18 -16.03 -3.36
N THR A 356 -20.11 -16.66 -4.53
CA THR A 356 -20.73 -17.97 -4.79
C THR A 356 -19.71 -19.10 -4.81
N TYR A 357 -18.97 -19.24 -3.71
CA TYR A 357 -18.51 -20.55 -3.26
C TYR A 357 -19.05 -20.73 -1.84
N ILE A 358 -20.26 -21.29 -1.75
CA ILE A 358 -20.65 -21.99 -0.53
C ILE A 358 -19.69 -23.17 -0.45
N ASN A 359 -18.81 -23.17 0.56
CA ASN A 359 -18.11 -24.36 0.99
C ASN A 359 -19.17 -25.42 1.34
N GLU A 360 -19.36 -26.40 0.47
CA GLU A 360 -20.11 -27.62 0.80
C GLU A 360 -19.37 -28.51 1.82
N ASP A 361 -18.17 -28.11 2.27
CA ASP A 361 -17.40 -28.81 3.30
C ASP A 361 -17.76 -28.40 4.75
N ALA A 362 -18.80 -27.58 4.97
CA ALA A 362 -19.28 -27.23 6.31
C ALA A 362 -20.45 -28.11 6.82
N LEU A 363 -20.58 -29.35 6.33
CA LEU A 363 -21.60 -30.30 6.82
C LEU A 363 -21.05 -31.55 7.50
N TYR A 364 -19.74 -31.67 7.69
CA TYR A 364 -19.15 -32.69 8.55
C TYR A 364 -17.89 -32.18 9.25
N GLU A 365 -18.07 -31.40 10.32
CA GLU A 365 -17.21 -31.42 11.52
C GLU A 365 -17.91 -30.74 12.71
#